data_AF-G4CLK6-F1
#
_entry.id   AF-G4CLK6-F1
#
_cell.length_a   1.000
_cell.length_b   1.000
_cell.length_c   1.000
_cell.angle_alpha   90.00
_cell.angle_beta   90.00
_cell.angle_gamma   90.00
#
_symmetry.space_group_name_H-M   'P 1'
#
loop_
_entity.id
_entity.type
_entity.pdbx_description
1 polymer ?
#
loop_
_entity_poly.entity_id
_entity_poly.type
_entity_poly.pdbx_seq_one_letter_code
_entity_poly.pdbx_strand_id
1 'polypeptide(L)'
;MPSGQAGQGYQAAQSIRGQAAGRNNTGSGINVSITYGEQRNSQERHSSGHTAQGAQILGRGQVSLSARGAGQASDIRISGAEIAGQSGTRLEAEGDIRLQAARQTHRETGRSRQAGWKAGVALDFSNGVSVGVTGGGNYGKGRSESEAVRHLHSRIGSAGSRTALTSGGDTTLQGARVLGQGIALDARNLHIESLQDSARHNSSQYHGQGQITVGYGFSADGSYQQSQLNAEHQSVAEQSGLYAGDDGFQVSVNGHTRLNGGLIVSGEAAESAGRNRFVSGSLSSSD
;
A
#
# COMPACT_ATOMS: atom_id res chain seq x y z
N MET A 1 -1.18 27.03 12.63
CA MET A 1 -0.22 27.81 13.45
C MET A 1 1.14 27.13 13.33
N PRO A 2 2.11 27.64 12.54
CA PRO A 2 3.43 27.03 12.46
C PRO A 2 4.29 27.54 13.60
N SER A 3 4.60 26.68 14.58
CA SER A 3 5.59 26.97 15.61
C SER A 3 6.98 26.61 15.08
N GLY A 4 7.80 27.62 14.79
CA GLY A 4 9.20 27.44 14.48
C GLY A 4 9.97 26.94 15.70
N GLN A 5 10.75 25.87 15.52
CA GLN A 5 11.80 25.49 16.45
C GLN A 5 13.15 25.77 15.78
N ALA A 6 13.83 26.82 16.26
CA ALA A 6 15.24 27.04 16.00
C ALA A 6 16.04 26.11 16.91
N GLY A 7 16.47 24.97 16.39
CA GLY A 7 17.41 24.08 17.07
C GLY A 7 18.84 24.54 16.79
N GLN A 8 19.49 25.20 17.76
CA GLN A 8 20.94 25.38 17.75
C GLN A 8 21.60 24.03 18.06
N GLY A 9 22.14 23.37 17.04
CA GLY A 9 22.90 22.13 17.19
C GLY A 9 24.40 22.38 17.12
N TYR A 10 25.07 22.49 18.27
CA TYR A 10 26.52 22.30 18.34
C TYR A 10 26.80 20.80 18.22
N GLN A 11 27.20 20.32 17.04
CA GLN A 11 27.79 18.99 16.90
C GLN A 11 29.28 19.14 16.58
N ALA A 12 30.10 19.05 17.63
CA ALA A 12 31.52 18.76 17.47
C ALA A 12 31.65 17.31 16.99
N ALA A 13 31.85 17.11 15.69
CA ALA A 13 32.12 15.79 15.13
C ALA A 13 33.55 15.36 15.49
N GLN A 14 33.69 14.59 16.57
CA GLN A 14 34.92 13.81 16.82
C GLN A 14 34.86 12.51 16.03
N SER A 15 35.40 12.51 14.80
CA SER A 15 35.80 11.28 14.13
C SER A 15 37.31 11.08 14.28
N ILE A 16 37.74 10.69 15.48
CA ILE A 16 39.05 10.04 15.67
C ILE A 16 38.76 8.56 15.87
N ARG A 17 38.88 7.76 14.80
CA ARG A 17 39.08 6.32 14.97
C ARG A 17 39.84 5.71 13.81
N GLY A 18 41.13 5.45 14.07
CA GLY A 18 41.89 4.37 13.45
C GLY A 18 42.96 4.78 12.43
N GLN A 19 44.16 5.12 12.91
CA GLN A 19 45.44 4.74 12.28
C GLN A 19 46.61 5.05 13.22
N ALA A 20 46.92 4.10 14.11
CA ALA A 20 48.18 4.07 14.85
C ALA A 20 48.61 2.61 15.02
N ALA A 21 49.28 2.07 14.00
CA ALA A 21 50.15 0.91 14.12
C ALA A 21 51.32 1.13 13.14
N GLY A 22 52.54 1.15 13.69
CA GLY A 22 53.70 1.78 13.07
C GLY A 22 54.16 1.18 11.74
N ARG A 23 54.70 2.04 10.87
CA ARG A 23 56.06 2.01 10.31
C ARG A 23 56.18 3.12 9.25
N ASN A 24 57.35 3.75 9.22
CA ASN A 24 57.75 4.84 8.34
C ASN A 24 57.37 4.65 6.87
N ASN A 25 56.50 5.52 6.36
CA ASN A 25 56.59 6.05 5.00
C ASN A 25 55.90 7.42 4.94
N THR A 26 56.50 8.35 4.22
CA THR A 26 56.24 9.79 4.20
C THR A 26 54.82 10.16 3.73
N GLY A 27 54.13 11.02 4.50
CA GLY A 27 53.01 11.84 4.02
C GLY A 27 51.60 11.53 4.54
N SER A 28 51.40 11.30 5.84
CA SER A 28 50.06 11.29 6.44
C SER A 28 49.82 12.58 7.23
N GLY A 29 49.15 13.53 6.60
CA GLY A 29 48.83 14.84 7.15
C GLY A 29 47.66 14.82 8.13
N ILE A 30 47.81 15.49 9.27
CA ILE A 30 46.70 15.70 10.23
C ILE A 30 46.08 17.06 9.93
N ASN A 31 44.78 17.09 9.56
CA ASN A 31 44.00 18.30 9.34
C ASN A 31 42.95 18.45 10.44
N VAL A 32 42.93 19.61 11.12
CA VAL A 32 41.94 19.94 12.16
C VAL A 32 41.15 21.16 11.70
N SER A 33 39.82 21.08 11.63
CA SER A 33 38.97 22.22 11.26
C SER A 33 37.88 22.51 12.29
N ILE A 34 37.66 23.79 12.55
CA ILE A 34 36.59 24.33 13.41
C ILE A 34 35.69 25.17 12.52
N THR A 35 34.43 24.79 12.37
CA THR A 35 33.47 25.49 11.50
C THR A 35 32.22 25.89 12.28
N TYR A 36 31.64 27.04 11.90
CA TYR A 36 30.37 27.55 12.35
C TYR A 36 29.44 27.70 11.15
N GLY A 37 28.17 27.34 11.28
CA GLY A 37 27.22 27.43 10.17
C GLY A 37 25.76 27.37 10.62
N GLU A 38 24.87 27.88 9.78
CA GLU A 38 23.42 27.78 9.94
C GLU A 38 22.86 26.87 8.85
N GLN A 39 21.95 25.99 9.23
CA GLN A 39 21.23 25.12 8.30
C GLN A 39 19.73 25.22 8.54
N ARG A 40 18.98 25.44 7.45
CA ARG A 40 17.52 25.40 7.42
C ARG A 40 17.06 24.19 6.65
N ASN A 41 16.13 23.46 7.25
CA ASN A 41 15.46 22.33 6.63
C ASN A 41 13.95 22.51 6.76
N SER A 42 13.22 22.36 5.67
CA SER A 42 11.77 22.47 5.62
C SER A 42 11.21 21.26 4.86
N GLN A 43 10.22 20.60 5.47
CA GLN A 43 9.50 19.49 4.86
C GLN A 43 8.00 19.74 5.00
N GLU A 44 7.30 19.69 3.88
CA GLU A 44 5.85 19.78 3.78
C GLU A 44 5.32 18.47 3.20
N ARG A 45 4.29 17.90 3.83
CA ARG A 45 3.55 16.75 3.30
C ARG A 45 2.06 17.06 3.33
N HIS A 46 1.41 16.86 2.20
CA HIS A 46 -0.04 16.94 2.07
C HIS A 46 -0.58 15.57 1.72
N SER A 47 -1.47 15.05 2.56
CA SER A 47 -2.15 13.79 2.37
C SER A 47 -3.65 14.04 2.17
N SER A 48 -4.25 13.35 1.21
CA SER A 48 -5.67 13.45 0.85
C SER A 48 -6.14 12.09 0.34
N GLY A 49 -7.41 11.75 0.55
CA GLY A 49 -7.92 10.45 0.12
C GLY A 49 -9.33 10.16 0.61
N HIS A 50 -9.87 9.03 0.16
CA HIS A 50 -11.14 8.48 0.59
C HIS A 50 -10.91 7.10 1.20
N THR A 51 -11.34 6.92 2.45
CA THR A 51 -11.32 5.63 3.13
C THR A 51 -12.75 5.11 3.24
N ALA A 52 -13.03 4.00 2.58
CA ALA A 52 -14.27 3.28 2.75
C ALA A 52 -14.36 2.69 4.16
N GLN A 53 -15.53 2.83 4.79
CA GLN A 53 -15.87 2.22 6.06
C GLN A 53 -16.99 1.21 5.81
N GLY A 54 -16.74 -0.05 6.17
CA GLY A 54 -17.69 -1.13 5.89
C GLY A 54 -18.81 -1.18 6.92
N ALA A 55 -20.02 -1.46 6.46
CA ALA A 55 -21.13 -1.84 7.34
C ALA A 55 -20.99 -3.31 7.77
N GLN A 56 -21.50 -3.64 8.95
CA GLN A 56 -21.52 -5.03 9.44
C GLN A 56 -22.92 -5.42 9.88
N ILE A 57 -23.40 -6.59 9.42
CA ILE A 57 -24.60 -7.26 9.91
C ILE A 57 -24.17 -8.63 10.43
N LEU A 58 -23.98 -8.72 11.74
CA LEU A 58 -23.47 -9.92 12.40
C LEU A 58 -24.55 -10.52 13.32
N GLY A 59 -24.95 -11.75 13.04
CA GLY A 59 -25.93 -12.50 13.81
C GLY A 59 -25.30 -13.69 14.54
N ARG A 60 -25.65 -13.88 15.82
CA ARG A 60 -25.37 -15.15 16.52
C ARG A 60 -26.20 -16.31 15.99
N GLY A 61 -27.38 -16.01 15.43
CA GLY A 61 -28.25 -16.95 14.74
C GLY A 61 -28.10 -16.85 13.22
N GLN A 62 -29.17 -17.17 12.50
CA GLN A 62 -29.23 -16.98 11.06
C GLN A 62 -29.43 -15.50 10.70
N VAL A 63 -28.72 -15.02 9.68
CA VAL A 63 -28.99 -13.72 9.03
C VAL A 63 -29.66 -13.98 7.69
N SER A 64 -30.75 -13.28 7.41
CA SER A 64 -31.47 -13.37 6.14
C SER A 64 -31.76 -11.98 5.60
N LEU A 65 -31.30 -11.69 4.38
CA LEU A 65 -31.64 -10.48 3.64
C LEU A 65 -32.45 -10.87 2.42
N SER A 66 -33.60 -10.23 2.24
CA SER A 66 -34.52 -10.55 1.15
C SER A 66 -35.03 -9.29 0.46
N ALA A 67 -34.93 -9.26 -0.87
CA ALA A 67 -35.53 -8.24 -1.73
C ALA A 67 -36.61 -8.89 -2.59
N ARG A 68 -37.87 -8.52 -2.37
CA ARG A 68 -39.05 -9.05 -3.07
C ARG A 68 -40.07 -7.95 -3.36
N GLY A 69 -41.01 -8.22 -4.27
CA GLY A 69 -42.20 -7.39 -4.51
C GLY A 69 -42.10 -6.43 -5.69
N ALA A 70 -40.92 -6.30 -6.30
CA ALA A 70 -40.71 -5.55 -7.55
C ALA A 70 -40.22 -6.46 -8.69
N GLY A 71 -40.30 -7.79 -8.53
CA GLY A 71 -39.83 -8.75 -9.51
C GLY A 71 -38.34 -8.57 -9.78
N GLN A 72 -37.96 -8.50 -11.05
CA GLN A 72 -36.57 -8.35 -11.48
C GLN A 72 -35.90 -7.04 -11.02
N ALA A 73 -36.65 -6.07 -10.47
CA ALA A 73 -36.09 -4.84 -9.88
C ALA A 73 -35.77 -4.97 -8.38
N SER A 74 -36.13 -6.09 -7.74
CA SER A 74 -35.83 -6.34 -6.33
C SER A 74 -34.40 -6.87 -6.17
N ASP A 75 -33.44 -5.94 -6.17
CA ASP A 75 -32.01 -6.24 -6.07
C ASP A 75 -31.48 -6.20 -4.63
N ILE A 76 -30.47 -7.00 -4.35
CA ILE A 76 -29.57 -6.83 -3.20
C ILE A 76 -28.23 -6.27 -3.69
N ARG A 77 -27.82 -5.12 -3.17
CA ARG A 77 -26.49 -4.53 -3.43
C ARG A 77 -25.73 -4.34 -2.12
N ILE A 78 -24.53 -4.89 -2.05
CA ILE A 78 -23.65 -4.84 -0.89
C ILE A 78 -22.28 -4.34 -1.35
N SER A 79 -21.76 -3.28 -0.73
CA SER A 79 -20.49 -2.66 -1.09
C SER A 79 -19.58 -2.53 0.14
N GLY A 80 -18.41 -3.15 0.09
CA GLY A 80 -17.39 -3.16 1.14
C GLY A 80 -17.90 -3.48 2.54
N ALA A 81 -18.88 -4.38 2.65
CA ALA A 81 -19.56 -4.68 3.90
C ALA A 81 -19.49 -6.17 4.25
N GLU A 82 -19.71 -6.46 5.53
CA GLU A 82 -19.71 -7.81 6.08
C GLU A 82 -21.11 -8.21 6.53
N ILE A 83 -21.58 -9.38 6.08
CA ILE A 83 -22.86 -9.95 6.51
C ILE A 83 -22.63 -11.41 6.88
N ALA A 84 -22.80 -11.76 8.15
CA ALA A 84 -22.56 -13.12 8.62
C ALA A 84 -23.50 -13.51 9.75
N GLY A 85 -24.20 -14.63 9.58
CA GLY A 85 -24.90 -15.34 10.66
C GLY A 85 -24.18 -16.61 11.05
N GLN A 86 -23.93 -16.83 12.35
CA GLN A 86 -23.21 -18.02 12.84
C GLN A 86 -24.02 -19.31 12.72
N SER A 87 -25.35 -19.24 12.58
CA SER A 87 -26.20 -20.41 12.24
C SER A 87 -26.57 -20.45 10.76
N GLY A 88 -26.06 -19.53 9.96
CA GLY A 88 -26.24 -19.47 8.51
C GLY A 88 -26.52 -18.08 7.98
N THR A 89 -26.28 -17.89 6.69
CA THR A 89 -26.52 -16.61 5.99
C THR A 89 -27.29 -16.85 4.71
N ARG A 90 -28.39 -16.12 4.49
CA ARG A 90 -29.21 -16.21 3.28
C ARG A 90 -29.38 -14.84 2.64
N LEU A 91 -29.04 -14.73 1.36
CA LEU A 91 -29.37 -13.58 0.52
C LEU A 91 -30.33 -14.04 -0.58
N GLU A 92 -31.49 -13.39 -0.69
CA GLU A 92 -32.49 -13.75 -1.69
C GLU A 92 -33.05 -12.51 -2.39
N ALA A 93 -32.92 -12.46 -3.71
CA ALA A 93 -33.41 -11.37 -4.55
C ALA A 93 -34.27 -11.94 -5.69
N GLU A 94 -35.44 -11.34 -5.96
CA GLU A 94 -36.18 -11.65 -7.21
C GLU A 94 -35.45 -11.09 -8.45
N GLY A 95 -34.61 -10.07 -8.26
CA GLY A 95 -33.66 -9.53 -9.25
C GLY A 95 -32.24 -9.99 -8.99
N ASP A 96 -31.31 -9.05 -9.02
CA ASP A 96 -29.87 -9.31 -8.98
C ASP A 96 -29.30 -9.28 -7.55
N ILE A 97 -28.25 -10.08 -7.32
CA ILE A 97 -27.38 -9.95 -6.14
C ILE A 97 -26.02 -9.40 -6.60
N ARG A 98 -25.63 -8.21 -6.11
CA ARG A 98 -24.33 -7.60 -6.41
C ARG A 98 -23.54 -7.38 -5.13
N LEU A 99 -22.43 -8.11 -5.01
CA LEU A 99 -21.47 -8.02 -3.91
C LEU A 99 -20.19 -7.39 -4.46
N GLN A 100 -19.88 -6.16 -4.02
CA GLN A 100 -18.80 -5.37 -4.60
C GLN A 100 -17.85 -4.87 -3.51
N ALA A 101 -16.58 -4.65 -3.83
CA ALA A 101 -15.69 -3.92 -2.94
C ALA A 101 -16.02 -2.43 -2.93
N ALA A 102 -15.72 -1.76 -1.83
CA ALA A 102 -15.70 -0.31 -1.75
C ALA A 102 -14.28 0.21 -2.02
N ARG A 103 -14.14 1.13 -2.99
CA ARG A 103 -12.84 1.67 -3.40
C ARG A 103 -12.29 2.66 -2.38
N GLN A 104 -11.01 2.54 -2.06
CA GLN A 104 -10.24 3.44 -1.22
C GLN A 104 -9.14 4.12 -2.05
N THR A 105 -8.90 5.40 -1.82
CA THR A 105 -7.87 6.17 -2.52
C THR A 105 -7.01 6.91 -1.51
N HIS A 106 -5.70 6.92 -1.73
CA HIS A 106 -4.75 7.67 -0.91
C HIS A 106 -3.75 8.37 -1.81
N ARG A 107 -3.60 9.69 -1.64
CA ARG A 107 -2.66 10.51 -2.37
C ARG A 107 -1.84 11.35 -1.40
N GLU A 108 -0.53 11.27 -1.52
CA GLU A 108 0.41 12.05 -0.73
C GLU A 108 1.32 12.85 -1.65
N THR A 109 1.56 14.12 -1.34
CA THR A 109 2.59 14.93 -1.98
C THR A 109 3.55 15.45 -0.93
N GLY A 110 4.85 15.34 -1.20
CA GLY A 110 5.91 15.83 -0.34
C GLY A 110 6.75 16.88 -1.04
N ARG A 111 7.17 17.89 -0.29
CA ARG A 111 8.22 18.84 -0.68
C ARG A 111 9.24 18.92 0.44
N SER A 112 10.51 18.83 0.09
CA SER A 112 11.61 19.11 1.01
C SER A 112 12.50 20.20 0.44
N ARG A 113 13.04 21.04 1.31
CA ARG A 113 14.04 22.05 0.98
C ARG A 113 15.06 22.12 2.10
N GLN A 114 16.33 22.06 1.75
CA GLN A 114 17.44 22.25 2.67
C GLN A 114 18.38 23.33 2.12
N ALA A 115 18.83 24.23 2.97
CA ALA A 115 19.83 25.22 2.63
C ALA A 115 20.71 25.46 3.86
N GLY A 116 22.02 25.52 3.68
CA GLY A 116 22.95 25.77 4.77
C GLY A 116 24.22 26.45 4.28
N TRP A 117 24.86 27.16 5.20
CA TRP A 117 26.16 27.77 4.98
C TRP A 117 27.04 27.49 6.18
N LYS A 118 28.35 27.39 5.97
CA LYS A 118 29.35 27.22 7.01
C LYS A 118 30.60 28.02 6.68
N ALA A 119 31.26 28.53 7.71
CA ALA A 119 32.54 29.20 7.63
C ALA A 119 33.39 28.75 8.82
N GLY A 120 34.71 28.65 8.65
CA GLY A 120 35.57 28.16 9.71
C GLY A 120 37.03 28.40 9.48
N VAL A 121 37.83 27.90 10.42
CA VAL A 121 39.28 27.89 10.35
C VAL A 121 39.75 26.45 10.30
N ALA A 122 40.76 26.17 9.48
CA ALA A 122 41.41 24.89 9.38
C ALA A 122 42.91 25.03 9.64
N LEU A 123 43.47 24.03 10.31
CA LEU A 123 44.87 23.91 10.68
C LEU A 123 45.42 22.66 9.99
N ASP A 124 46.51 22.83 9.26
CA ASP A 124 47.27 21.74 8.68
C ASP A 124 48.63 21.62 9.39
N PHE A 125 49.01 20.38 9.72
CA PHE A 125 50.26 20.04 10.40
C PHE A 125 51.20 19.21 9.51
N SER A 126 50.89 19.07 8.23
CA SER A 126 51.52 18.13 7.30
C SER A 126 52.91 18.59 6.87
N ASN A 127 53.13 19.92 6.78
CA ASN A 127 54.40 20.56 6.41
C ASN A 127 54.71 21.78 7.31
N GLY A 128 54.55 21.64 8.64
CA GLY A 128 54.59 22.74 9.60
C GLY A 128 53.18 23.22 9.99
N VAL A 129 53.06 24.15 10.95
CA VAL A 129 51.75 24.68 11.38
C VAL A 129 51.29 25.77 10.42
N SER A 130 50.14 25.56 9.79
CA SER A 130 49.62 26.49 8.80
C SER A 130 48.10 26.66 8.94
N VAL A 131 47.61 27.89 8.76
CA VAL A 131 46.23 28.30 9.07
C VAL A 131 45.49 28.69 7.79
N GLY A 132 44.23 28.29 7.68
CA GLY A 132 43.40 28.56 6.51
C GLY A 132 41.96 28.84 6.90
N VAL A 133 41.26 29.58 6.05
CA VAL A 133 39.84 29.89 6.21
C VAL A 133 39.05 28.99 5.27
N THR A 134 38.02 28.34 5.82
CA THR A 134 37.08 27.50 5.08
C THR A 134 35.73 28.20 4.95
N GLY A 135 35.07 28.03 3.81
CA GLY A 135 33.72 28.51 3.56
C GLY A 135 32.99 27.57 2.63
N GLY A 136 31.71 27.31 2.89
CA GLY A 136 30.92 26.40 2.07
C GLY A 136 29.43 26.54 2.27
N GLY A 137 28.68 25.92 1.37
CA GLY A 137 27.23 25.92 1.44
C GLY A 137 26.65 24.66 0.81
N ASN A 138 25.41 24.36 1.19
CA ASN A 138 24.65 23.25 0.66
C ASN A 138 23.23 23.72 0.34
N TYR A 139 22.68 23.21 -0.76
CA TYR A 139 21.31 23.42 -1.17
C TYR A 139 20.72 22.11 -1.65
N GLY A 140 19.48 21.83 -1.28
CA GLY A 140 18.75 20.74 -1.86
C GLY A 140 17.26 20.97 -1.84
N LYS A 141 16.59 20.27 -2.74
CA LYS A 141 15.15 20.32 -2.93
C LYS A 141 14.66 18.94 -3.35
N GLY A 142 13.61 18.47 -2.73
CA GLY A 142 12.92 17.25 -3.10
C GLY A 142 11.44 17.50 -3.39
N ARG A 143 10.89 16.72 -4.31
CA ARG A 143 9.45 16.54 -4.47
C ARG A 143 9.15 15.05 -4.52
N SER A 144 8.09 14.63 -3.83
CA SER A 144 7.53 13.29 -3.95
C SER A 144 6.02 13.36 -4.17
N GLU A 145 5.50 12.35 -4.84
CA GLU A 145 4.08 12.16 -5.09
C GLU A 145 3.79 10.65 -5.06
N SER A 146 2.83 10.27 -4.23
CA SER A 146 2.41 8.88 -4.05
C SER A 146 0.91 8.79 -4.27
N GLU A 147 0.46 7.77 -5.01
CA GLU A 147 -0.96 7.47 -5.19
C GLU A 147 -1.18 5.97 -4.96
N ALA A 148 -2.23 5.61 -4.23
CA ALA A 148 -2.62 4.23 -4.01
C ALA A 148 -4.14 4.05 -4.12
N VAL A 149 -4.55 2.97 -4.78
CA VAL A 149 -5.93 2.49 -4.80
C VAL A 149 -5.97 1.14 -4.11
N ARG A 150 -6.86 1.02 -3.12
CA ARG A 150 -7.15 -0.24 -2.43
C ARG A 150 -8.63 -0.54 -2.46
N HIS A 151 -8.99 -1.79 -2.19
CA HIS A 151 -10.38 -2.22 -2.18
C HIS A 151 -10.73 -2.81 -0.81
N LEU A 152 -11.81 -2.30 -0.19
CA LEU A 152 -12.43 -2.93 0.97
C LEU A 152 -13.42 -3.97 0.46
N HIS A 153 -13.09 -5.25 0.56
CA HIS A 153 -13.90 -6.34 -0.01
C HIS A 153 -15.20 -6.56 0.75
N SER A 154 -16.26 -6.96 0.05
CA SER A 154 -17.47 -7.48 0.69
C SER A 154 -17.25 -8.91 1.18
N ARG A 155 -17.72 -9.24 2.39
CA ARG A 155 -17.62 -10.59 2.97
C ARG A 155 -19.00 -11.10 3.38
N ILE A 156 -19.45 -12.20 2.80
CA ILE A 156 -20.78 -12.77 3.07
C ILE A 156 -20.63 -14.17 3.63
N GLY A 157 -21.30 -14.45 4.75
CA GLY A 157 -21.31 -15.74 5.41
C GLY A 157 -20.18 -15.95 6.41
N SER A 158 -20.22 -17.11 7.07
CA SER A 158 -19.22 -17.55 8.03
C SER A 158 -18.77 -18.95 7.66
N ALA A 159 -17.45 -19.21 7.71
CA ALA A 159 -16.87 -20.50 7.37
C ALA A 159 -17.42 -21.67 8.21
N GLY A 160 -17.97 -21.42 9.40
CA GLY A 160 -18.57 -22.45 10.26
C GLY A 160 -20.06 -22.71 10.02
N SER A 161 -20.68 -22.05 9.03
CA SER A 161 -22.14 -22.12 8.83
C SER A 161 -22.50 -22.16 7.34
N ARG A 162 -23.74 -22.56 7.02
CA ARG A 162 -24.18 -22.59 5.62
C ARG A 162 -24.47 -21.19 5.08
N THR A 163 -24.04 -20.93 3.84
CA THR A 163 -24.35 -19.68 3.13
C THR A 163 -25.11 -19.95 1.85
N ALA A 164 -26.23 -19.26 1.65
CA ALA A 164 -27.11 -19.43 0.49
C ALA A 164 -27.35 -18.09 -0.22
N LEU A 165 -27.10 -18.05 -1.53
CA LEU A 165 -27.41 -16.93 -2.40
C LEU A 165 -28.41 -17.40 -3.46
N THR A 166 -29.52 -16.68 -3.61
CA THR A 166 -30.54 -16.99 -4.62
C THR A 166 -30.95 -15.70 -5.31
N SER A 167 -30.64 -15.59 -6.61
CA SER A 167 -31.02 -14.45 -7.44
C SER A 167 -31.93 -14.89 -8.58
N GLY A 168 -33.09 -14.26 -8.73
CA GLY A 168 -33.93 -14.43 -9.92
C GLY A 168 -33.31 -13.83 -11.19
N GLY A 169 -32.32 -12.95 -11.03
CA GLY A 169 -31.45 -12.42 -12.06
C GLY A 169 -30.00 -12.90 -11.92
N ASP A 170 -29.05 -11.98 -12.06
CA ASP A 170 -27.61 -12.27 -12.04
C ASP A 170 -27.01 -12.12 -10.64
N THR A 171 -26.01 -12.94 -10.35
CA THR A 171 -25.16 -12.79 -9.17
C THR A 171 -23.76 -12.31 -9.56
N THR A 172 -23.28 -11.22 -8.96
CA THR A 172 -21.95 -10.64 -9.21
C THR A 172 -21.13 -10.56 -7.92
N LEU A 173 -19.90 -11.08 -7.96
CA LEU A 173 -18.88 -10.99 -6.90
C LEU A 173 -17.66 -10.22 -7.43
N GLN A 174 -17.60 -8.91 -7.19
CA GLN A 174 -16.51 -8.05 -7.69
C GLN A 174 -15.73 -7.44 -6.53
N GLY A 175 -14.59 -8.02 -6.17
CA GLY A 175 -13.93 -7.77 -4.89
C GLY A 175 -14.78 -8.27 -3.71
N ALA A 176 -15.27 -9.51 -3.78
CA ALA A 176 -16.16 -10.08 -2.77
C ALA A 176 -15.90 -11.55 -2.51
N ARG A 177 -15.99 -11.95 -1.24
CA ARG A 177 -15.81 -13.33 -0.77
C ARG A 177 -17.10 -13.83 -0.14
N VAL A 178 -17.57 -14.97 -0.61
CA VAL A 178 -18.66 -15.71 0.02
C VAL A 178 -18.04 -16.91 0.73
N LEU A 179 -18.28 -17.00 2.04
CA LEU A 179 -17.74 -18.02 2.92
C LEU A 179 -18.88 -18.90 3.44
N GLY A 180 -18.66 -20.20 3.60
CA GLY A 180 -19.61 -21.09 4.25
C GLY A 180 -19.02 -22.45 4.50
N GLN A 181 -19.44 -23.15 5.56
CA GLN A 181 -19.11 -24.57 5.73
C GLN A 181 -19.64 -25.37 4.53
N GLY A 182 -20.83 -24.98 4.05
CA GLY A 182 -21.33 -25.32 2.73
C GLY A 182 -21.96 -24.10 2.06
N ILE A 183 -21.85 -24.02 0.73
CA ILE A 183 -22.41 -22.92 -0.06
C ILE A 183 -23.49 -23.45 -1.01
N ALA A 184 -24.59 -22.71 -1.13
CA ALA A 184 -25.53 -22.89 -2.22
C ALA A 184 -25.72 -21.58 -2.99
N LEU A 185 -25.65 -21.65 -4.32
CA LEU A 185 -25.87 -20.51 -5.19
C LEU A 185 -26.81 -20.91 -6.32
N ASP A 186 -27.89 -20.15 -6.50
CA ASP A 186 -28.76 -20.25 -7.67
C ASP A 186 -28.88 -18.87 -8.34
N ALA A 187 -28.58 -18.79 -9.63
CA ALA A 187 -28.60 -17.56 -10.39
C ALA A 187 -28.86 -17.79 -11.89
N ARG A 188 -29.25 -16.73 -12.60
CA ARG A 188 -29.26 -16.72 -14.07
C ARG A 188 -27.84 -16.70 -14.63
N ASN A 189 -27.04 -15.71 -14.26
CA ASN A 189 -25.62 -15.64 -14.59
C ASN A 189 -24.78 -15.42 -13.33
N LEU A 190 -23.53 -15.86 -13.36
CA LEU A 190 -22.57 -15.67 -12.29
C LEU A 190 -21.32 -14.97 -12.81
N HIS A 191 -20.96 -13.82 -12.24
CA HIS A 191 -19.72 -13.10 -12.54
C HIS A 191 -18.87 -12.99 -11.29
N ILE A 192 -17.65 -13.50 -11.31
CA ILE A 192 -16.69 -13.40 -10.20
C ILE A 192 -15.43 -12.72 -10.71
N GLU A 193 -15.05 -11.61 -10.10
CA GLU A 193 -13.92 -10.78 -10.52
C GLU A 193 -13.07 -10.32 -9.34
N SER A 194 -11.80 -10.68 -9.36
CA SER A 194 -10.81 -10.21 -8.41
C SER A 194 -10.28 -8.84 -8.81
N LEU A 195 -10.24 -7.91 -7.86
CA LEU A 195 -9.81 -6.54 -8.12
C LEU A 195 -8.31 -6.38 -7.84
N GLN A 196 -7.67 -5.58 -8.67
CA GLN A 196 -6.27 -5.21 -8.50
C GLN A 196 -6.15 -3.94 -7.65
N ASP A 197 -5.32 -4.00 -6.62
CA ASP A 197 -4.82 -2.83 -5.92
C ASP A 197 -3.64 -2.24 -6.70
N SER A 198 -3.48 -0.92 -6.61
CA SER A 198 -2.39 -0.21 -7.29
C SER A 198 -1.68 0.76 -6.37
N ALA A 199 -0.38 0.92 -6.57
CA ALA A 199 0.43 1.93 -5.91
C ALA A 199 1.43 2.53 -6.90
N ARG A 200 1.58 3.84 -6.86
CA ARG A 200 2.52 4.61 -7.66
C ARG A 200 3.28 5.57 -6.76
N HIS A 201 4.60 5.64 -6.93
CA HIS A 201 5.45 6.57 -6.23
C HIS A 201 6.45 7.21 -7.19
N ASN A 202 6.38 8.54 -7.30
CA ASN A 202 7.31 9.34 -8.09
C ASN A 202 8.03 10.30 -7.16
N SER A 203 9.35 10.28 -7.16
CA SER A 203 10.14 11.25 -6.42
C SER A 203 11.32 11.77 -7.24
N SER A 204 11.64 13.03 -7.02
CA SER A 204 12.81 13.70 -7.57
C SER A 204 13.49 14.47 -6.46
N GLN A 205 14.80 14.28 -6.32
CA GLN A 205 15.61 14.97 -5.34
C GLN A 205 16.84 15.56 -6.01
N TYR A 206 17.13 16.80 -5.64
CA TYR A 206 18.29 17.56 -6.02
C TYR A 206 19.08 17.88 -4.75
N HIS A 207 20.38 17.62 -4.76
CA HIS A 207 21.30 18.08 -3.73
C HIS A 207 22.60 18.58 -4.36
N GLY A 208 23.08 19.72 -3.89
CA GLY A 208 24.39 20.25 -4.25
C GLY A 208 25.04 20.87 -3.03
N GLN A 209 26.35 20.66 -2.89
CA GLN A 209 27.15 21.27 -1.83
C GLN A 209 28.54 21.61 -2.37
N GLY A 210 29.18 22.61 -1.77
CA GLY A 210 30.56 22.94 -2.08
C GLY A 210 31.23 23.67 -0.93
N GLN A 211 32.55 23.50 -0.83
CA GLN A 211 33.39 24.12 0.16
C GLN A 211 34.75 24.49 -0.46
N ILE A 212 35.30 25.62 -0.01
CA ILE A 212 36.58 26.16 -0.43
C ILE A 212 37.40 26.48 0.82
N THR A 213 38.69 26.16 0.80
CA THR A 213 39.66 26.49 1.84
C THR A 213 40.85 27.23 1.25
N VAL A 214 41.25 28.34 1.87
CA VAL A 214 42.36 29.21 1.42
C VAL A 214 43.29 29.56 2.59
N GLY A 215 44.61 29.50 2.39
CA GLY A 215 45.62 29.96 3.36
C GLY A 215 46.87 29.08 3.40
N TYR A 216 46.78 27.91 4.02
CA TYR A 216 47.86 26.91 4.05
C TYR A 216 48.00 26.08 2.76
N GLY A 217 47.08 26.29 1.84
CA GLY A 217 46.93 25.62 0.56
C GLY A 217 45.58 26.02 -0.03
N PHE A 218 45.41 25.83 -1.33
CA PHE A 218 44.11 25.97 -1.99
C PHE A 218 43.48 24.59 -2.12
N SER A 219 42.31 24.40 -1.51
CA SER A 219 41.49 23.21 -1.75
C SER A 219 40.04 23.64 -2.01
N ALA A 220 39.42 22.96 -2.97
CA ALA A 220 38.02 23.16 -3.33
C ALA A 220 37.38 21.78 -3.49
N ASP A 221 36.25 21.58 -2.81
CA ASP A 221 35.43 20.39 -2.92
C ASP A 221 34.00 20.78 -3.32
N GLY A 222 33.38 19.94 -4.14
CA GLY A 222 32.03 20.14 -4.61
C GLY A 222 31.40 18.80 -4.94
N SER A 223 30.16 18.61 -4.51
CA SER A 223 29.38 17.44 -4.89
C SER A 223 28.00 17.82 -5.36
N TYR A 224 27.52 17.05 -6.32
CA TYR A 224 26.23 17.22 -6.96
C TYR A 224 25.58 15.85 -7.10
N GLN A 225 24.32 15.75 -6.66
CA GLN A 225 23.56 14.52 -6.74
C GLN A 225 22.11 14.83 -7.12
N GLN A 226 21.67 14.20 -8.21
CA GLN A 226 20.30 14.19 -8.65
C GLN A 226 19.79 12.75 -8.62
N SER A 227 18.63 12.51 -8.02
CA SER A 227 17.96 11.22 -8.06
C SER A 227 16.52 11.39 -8.54
N GLN A 228 16.06 10.40 -9.31
CA GLN A 228 14.66 10.25 -9.71
C GLN A 228 14.27 8.80 -9.45
N LEU A 229 13.10 8.59 -8.86
CA LEU A 229 12.54 7.27 -8.61
C LEU A 229 11.10 7.28 -9.09
N ASN A 230 10.78 6.36 -9.99
CA ASN A 230 9.41 6.08 -10.40
C ASN A 230 9.16 4.60 -10.11
N ALA A 231 8.19 4.30 -9.26
CA ALA A 231 7.80 2.96 -8.90
C ALA A 231 6.30 2.79 -9.14
N GLU A 232 5.91 1.75 -9.86
CA GLU A 232 4.53 1.39 -10.15
C GLU A 232 4.32 -0.08 -9.75
N HIS A 233 3.19 -0.37 -9.12
CA HIS A 233 2.84 -1.69 -8.64
C HIS A 233 1.34 -1.94 -8.83
N GLN A 234 0.99 -3.11 -9.35
CA GLN A 234 -0.38 -3.61 -9.45
C GLN A 234 -0.41 -5.06 -8.96
N SER A 235 -1.35 -5.39 -8.08
CA SER A 235 -1.46 -6.73 -7.50
C SER A 235 -2.89 -7.02 -7.05
N VAL A 236 -3.32 -8.27 -7.13
CA VAL A 236 -4.56 -8.72 -6.48
C VAL A 236 -4.25 -9.03 -5.02
N ALA A 237 -4.78 -8.23 -4.09
CA ALA A 237 -4.56 -8.42 -2.66
C ALA A 237 -5.44 -9.54 -2.08
N GLU A 238 -6.69 -9.64 -2.54
CA GLU A 238 -7.63 -10.69 -2.18
C GLU A 238 -8.38 -11.17 -3.42
N GLN A 239 -8.47 -12.49 -3.63
CA GLN A 239 -9.32 -13.03 -4.69
C GLN A 239 -10.80 -12.97 -4.31
N SER A 240 -11.64 -12.67 -5.30
CA SER A 240 -13.09 -12.84 -5.20
C SER A 240 -13.46 -14.30 -5.41
N GLY A 241 -14.50 -14.76 -4.73
CA GLY A 241 -14.91 -16.14 -4.90
C GLY A 241 -15.88 -16.71 -3.90
N LEU A 242 -16.20 -17.98 -4.15
CA LEU A 242 -16.93 -18.87 -3.25
C LEU A 242 -15.92 -19.77 -2.53
N TYR A 243 -15.92 -19.73 -1.21
CA TYR A 243 -15.02 -20.49 -0.36
C TYR A 243 -15.86 -21.37 0.57
N ALA A 244 -16.16 -22.58 0.09
CA ALA A 244 -16.86 -23.58 0.87
C ALA A 244 -15.88 -24.33 1.79
N GLY A 245 -16.40 -24.80 2.92
CA GLY A 245 -15.71 -25.74 3.80
C GLY A 245 -15.95 -27.18 3.33
N ASP A 246 -15.98 -28.09 4.30
CA ASP A 246 -16.07 -29.52 4.00
C ASP A 246 -17.45 -29.93 3.50
N ASP A 247 -18.52 -29.17 3.73
CA ASP A 247 -19.84 -29.53 3.18
C ASP A 247 -19.96 -29.24 1.68
N GLY A 248 -18.94 -28.60 1.08
CA GLY A 248 -18.86 -28.34 -0.35
C GLY A 248 -19.76 -27.22 -0.85
N PHE A 249 -19.79 -27.06 -2.16
CA PHE A 249 -20.64 -26.07 -2.83
C PHE A 249 -21.64 -26.73 -3.77
N GLN A 250 -22.85 -26.17 -3.82
CA GLN A 250 -23.89 -26.48 -4.79
C GLN A 250 -24.21 -25.21 -5.58
N VAL A 251 -23.62 -25.07 -6.76
CA VAL A 251 -23.76 -23.89 -7.62
C VAL A 251 -24.53 -24.26 -8.87
N SER A 252 -25.65 -23.57 -9.09
CA SER A 252 -26.53 -23.72 -10.25
C SER A 252 -26.64 -22.37 -10.95
N VAL A 253 -26.16 -22.31 -12.19
CA VAL A 253 -26.19 -21.12 -13.03
C VAL A 253 -26.88 -21.47 -14.34
N ASN A 254 -28.04 -20.87 -14.61
CA ASN A 254 -28.83 -21.26 -15.78
C ASN A 254 -28.18 -20.83 -17.11
N GLY A 255 -27.45 -19.72 -17.09
CA GLY A 255 -26.83 -19.09 -18.25
C GLY A 255 -25.31 -19.22 -18.24
N HIS A 256 -24.61 -18.11 -18.06
CA HIS A 256 -23.16 -18.02 -18.17
C HIS A 256 -22.49 -17.77 -16.82
N THR A 257 -21.38 -18.48 -16.58
CA THR A 257 -20.44 -18.17 -15.52
C THR A 257 -19.19 -17.55 -16.10
N ARG A 258 -18.75 -16.41 -15.55
CA ARG A 258 -17.48 -15.75 -15.88
C ARG A 258 -16.60 -15.64 -14.63
N LEU A 259 -15.37 -16.10 -14.73
CA LEU A 259 -14.34 -16.00 -13.69
C LEU A 259 -13.17 -15.15 -14.20
N ASN A 260 -12.94 -13.99 -13.60
CA ASN A 260 -11.82 -13.10 -13.90
C ASN A 260 -10.92 -13.01 -12.67
N GLY A 261 -9.89 -13.87 -12.61
CA GLY A 261 -9.10 -14.10 -11.40
C GLY A 261 -9.91 -14.60 -10.20
N GLY A 262 -11.14 -15.08 -10.43
CA GLY A 262 -12.10 -15.48 -9.41
C GLY A 262 -12.02 -16.97 -9.07
N LEU A 263 -12.34 -17.33 -7.83
CA LEU A 263 -12.21 -18.70 -7.33
C LEU A 263 -13.56 -19.32 -6.89
N ILE A 264 -13.71 -20.62 -7.11
CA ILE A 264 -14.76 -21.44 -6.50
C ILE A 264 -14.05 -22.67 -5.94
N VAL A 265 -13.96 -22.74 -4.62
CA VAL A 265 -13.17 -23.76 -3.91
C VAL A 265 -13.92 -24.32 -2.73
N SER A 266 -13.53 -25.51 -2.29
CA SER A 266 -14.07 -26.22 -1.14
C SER A 266 -12.98 -26.86 -0.29
N GLY A 267 -13.32 -27.38 0.89
CA GLY A 267 -12.42 -28.25 1.66
C GLY A 267 -12.13 -29.58 0.97
N GLU A 268 -10.98 -30.19 1.27
CA GLU A 268 -10.54 -31.48 0.72
C GLU A 268 -11.53 -32.62 1.00
N ALA A 269 -12.20 -32.58 2.16
CA ALA A 269 -13.22 -33.56 2.51
C ALA A 269 -14.50 -33.40 1.67
N ALA A 270 -14.77 -32.22 1.09
CA ALA A 270 -15.86 -32.03 0.15
C ALA A 270 -15.53 -32.67 -1.21
N GLU A 271 -14.30 -32.46 -1.68
CA GLU A 271 -13.81 -32.96 -2.96
C GLU A 271 -13.75 -34.49 -2.97
N SER A 272 -13.10 -35.07 -1.97
CA SER A 272 -12.97 -36.53 -1.83
C SER A 272 -14.31 -37.26 -1.69
N ALA A 273 -15.29 -36.61 -1.05
CA ALA A 273 -16.63 -37.16 -0.87
C ALA A 273 -17.61 -36.83 -2.01
N GLY A 274 -17.16 -36.12 -3.07
CA GLY A 274 -18.00 -35.73 -4.19
C GLY A 274 -19.16 -34.80 -3.81
N ARG A 275 -18.99 -33.97 -2.77
CA ARG A 275 -20.02 -33.05 -2.25
C ARG A 275 -20.17 -31.76 -3.06
N ASN A 276 -19.26 -31.53 -4.01
CA ASN A 276 -19.27 -30.37 -4.88
C ASN A 276 -20.09 -30.61 -6.14
N ARG A 277 -21.01 -29.71 -6.44
CA ARG A 277 -21.72 -29.66 -7.71
C ARG A 277 -21.66 -28.25 -8.26
N PHE A 278 -21.16 -28.14 -9.49
CA PHE A 278 -21.21 -26.91 -10.27
C PHE A 278 -21.92 -27.20 -11.59
N VAL A 279 -23.00 -26.48 -11.86
CA VAL A 279 -23.76 -26.55 -13.10
C VAL A 279 -23.83 -25.14 -13.67
N SER A 280 -23.42 -24.97 -14.92
CA SER A 280 -23.52 -23.71 -15.66
C SER A 280 -23.86 -24.01 -17.12
N GLY A 281 -24.67 -23.17 -17.78
CA GLY A 281 -24.94 -23.31 -19.22
C GLY A 281 -23.69 -23.10 -20.08
N SER A 282 -22.84 -22.15 -19.70
CA SER A 282 -21.49 -21.96 -20.26
C SER A 282 -20.52 -21.38 -19.23
N LEU A 283 -19.21 -21.51 -19.45
CA LEU A 283 -18.17 -21.04 -18.54
C LEU A 283 -17.05 -20.34 -19.33
N SER A 284 -16.62 -19.16 -18.86
CA SER A 284 -15.39 -18.48 -19.30
C SER A 284 -14.51 -18.16 -18.10
N SER A 285 -13.19 -18.27 -18.28
CA SER A 285 -12.20 -17.96 -17.26
C SER A 285 -11.06 -17.13 -17.86
N SER A 286 -10.56 -16.18 -17.09
CA SER A 286 -9.33 -15.41 -17.37
C SER A 286 -8.57 -15.19 -16.06
N ASP A 287 -7.24 -15.12 -16.17
CA ASP A 287 -6.34 -14.93 -15.02
C ASP A 287 -6.02 -13.45 -14.77
#